data_AF-A0A3C1BD10-F1
#
_entry.id   AF-A0A3C1BD10-F1
#
_cell.length_a   1.000
_cell.length_b   1.000
_cell.length_c   1.000
_cell.angle_alpha   90.00
_cell.angle_beta   90.00
_cell.angle_gamma   90.00
#
_symmetry.space_group_name_H-M   'P 1'
#
loop_
_entity.id
_entity.type
_entity.pdbx_description
1 polymer ?
#
loop_
_entity_poly.entity_id
_entity_poly.type
_entity_poly.pdbx_seq_one_letter_code
_entity_poly.pdbx_strand_id
1 'polypeptide(L)'
;MTTDINLIKGLHPGIILERELKKRKLAKSRFALSLQEYPQVLGEITKGKRKMNIPLALKIEHALGFEEGYLMMLQLFYDIRQEKQRQHKDIHPDLSKFRPVLFWDTKMDKIDWVNQKQAVIKRVLERGNDQEKKELERFYGKEELIIA
;
A
#
# COMPACT_ATOMS: atom_id res chain seq x y z
N MET A 1 -7.95 -6.18 20.15
CA MET A 1 -8.66 -6.28 18.85
C MET A 1 -7.62 -6.50 17.78
N THR A 2 -7.45 -7.73 17.33
CA THR A 2 -6.69 -8.06 16.13
C THR A 2 -7.61 -7.84 14.94
N THR A 3 -7.38 -6.77 14.19
CA THR A 3 -8.05 -6.60 12.89
C THR A 3 -7.58 -7.75 12.01
N ASP A 4 -8.49 -8.39 11.25
CA ASP A 4 -8.09 -9.46 10.33
C ASP A 4 -6.94 -8.96 9.45
N ILE A 5 -5.78 -9.59 9.59
CA ILE A 5 -4.57 -9.19 8.91
C ILE A 5 -4.75 -9.20 7.40
N ASN A 6 -5.67 -10.01 6.88
CA ASN A 6 -6.00 -10.05 5.46
C ASN A 6 -6.61 -8.75 4.94
N LEU A 7 -7.30 -7.98 5.78
CA LEU A 7 -7.90 -6.70 5.41
C LEU A 7 -6.88 -5.55 5.37
N ILE A 8 -5.75 -5.70 6.07
CA ILE A 8 -4.77 -4.63 6.28
C ILE A 8 -3.36 -4.97 5.79
N LYS A 9 -3.12 -6.22 5.34
CA LYS A 9 -1.84 -6.64 4.78
C LYS A 9 -1.46 -5.75 3.59
N GLY A 10 -0.22 -5.26 3.58
CA GLY A 10 0.28 -4.33 2.57
C GLY A 10 0.14 -2.85 2.93
N LEU A 11 -0.40 -2.50 4.11
CA LEU A 11 -0.30 -1.16 4.68
C LEU A 11 0.90 -1.08 5.64
N HIS A 12 1.56 0.07 5.70
CA HIS A 12 2.67 0.28 6.64
C HIS A 12 2.16 0.19 8.09
N PRO A 13 2.83 -0.56 9.00
CA PRO A 13 2.37 -0.75 10.38
C PRO A 13 2.19 0.56 11.14
N GLY A 14 2.99 1.57 10.82
CA GLY A 14 2.87 2.91 11.40
C GLY A 14 1.53 3.61 11.17
N ILE A 15 0.83 3.33 10.07
CA ILE A 15 -0.50 3.90 9.81
C ILE A 15 -1.53 3.32 10.78
N ILE A 16 -1.45 2.00 11.01
CA ILE A 16 -2.30 1.30 11.97
C ILE A 16 -2.02 1.79 13.38
N LEU A 17 -0.73 1.93 13.73
CA LEU A 17 -0.31 2.49 15.00
C LEU A 17 -0.82 3.92 15.21
N GLU A 18 -0.71 4.80 14.20
CA GLU A 18 -1.21 6.17 14.31
C GLU A 18 -2.72 6.19 14.59
N ARG A 19 -3.48 5.35 13.89
CA ARG A 19 -4.92 5.22 14.11
C ARG A 19 -5.23 4.76 15.53
N GLU A 20 -4.49 3.77 16.05
CA GLU A 20 -4.71 3.27 17.40
C GLU A 20 -4.38 4.31 18.47
N LEU A 21 -3.26 5.02 18.33
CA LEU A 21 -2.88 6.09 19.26
C LEU A 21 -3.94 7.20 19.29
N LYS A 22 -4.48 7.59 18.12
CA LYS A 22 -5.59 8.55 18.02
C LYS A 22 -6.85 8.03 18.71
N LYS A 23 -7.22 6.76 18.48
CA LYS A 23 -8.40 6.12 19.11
C LYS A 23 -8.29 6.12 20.63
N ARG A 24 -7.09 5.89 21.16
CA ARG A 24 -6.80 5.90 22.61
C ARG A 24 -6.50 7.28 23.18
N LYS A 25 -6.56 8.34 22.35
CA LYS A 25 -6.21 9.72 22.72
C LYS A 25 -4.79 9.84 23.32
N LEU A 26 -3.86 9.01 22.85
CA LEU A 26 -2.47 9.02 23.27
C LEU A 26 -1.64 9.95 22.38
N ALA A 27 -0.91 10.87 23.02
CA ALA A 27 0.03 11.73 22.33
C ALA A 27 1.26 10.92 21.88
N LYS A 28 1.60 10.98 20.57
CA LYS A 28 2.72 10.23 19.97
C LYS A 28 4.04 10.46 20.70
N SER A 29 4.36 11.71 21.06
CA SER A 29 5.59 12.05 21.77
C SER A 29 5.66 11.41 23.16
N ARG A 30 4.59 11.55 23.97
CA ARG A 30 4.52 10.96 25.31
C ARG A 30 4.56 9.44 25.26
N PHE A 31 3.88 8.85 24.28
CA PHE A 31 3.91 7.40 24.07
C PHE A 31 5.33 6.93 23.73
N ALA A 32 6.04 7.58 22.79
CA ALA A 32 7.42 7.22 22.49
C ALA A 32 8.34 7.27 23.72
N LEU A 33 8.23 8.34 24.54
CA LEU A 33 9.00 8.48 25.77
C LEU A 33 8.70 7.36 26.78
N SER A 34 7.44 6.92 26.89
CA SER A 34 7.08 5.78 27.75
C SER A 34 7.70 4.45 27.31
N LEU A 35 8.10 4.33 26.04
CA LEU A 35 8.80 3.16 25.50
C LEU A 35 10.33 3.29 25.57
N GLN A 36 10.84 4.38 26.16
CA GLN A 36 12.25 4.77 26.13
C GLN A 36 12.78 4.96 24.71
N GLU A 37 11.97 5.56 23.84
CA GLU A 37 12.27 5.79 22.43
C GLU A 37 12.14 7.28 22.07
N TYR A 38 12.90 7.73 21.09
CA TYR A 38 12.85 9.12 20.66
C TYR A 38 11.54 9.41 19.90
N PRO A 39 10.82 10.52 20.21
CA PRO A 39 9.59 10.90 19.51
C PRO A 39 9.72 10.98 17.99
N GLN A 40 10.89 11.33 17.47
CA GLN A 40 11.16 11.38 16.04
C GLN A 40 11.03 10.00 15.38
N VAL A 41 11.53 8.94 16.03
CA VAL A 41 11.48 7.56 15.51
C VAL A 41 10.03 7.15 15.30
N LEU A 42 9.20 7.32 16.32
CA LEU A 42 7.78 7.00 16.23
C LEU A 42 7.05 7.91 15.23
N GLY A 43 7.44 9.18 15.15
CA GLY A 43 6.91 10.14 14.19
C GLY A 43 7.19 9.76 12.73
N GLU A 44 8.38 9.27 12.42
CA GLU A 44 8.75 8.80 11.08
C GLU A 44 8.07 7.49 10.71
N ILE A 45 7.97 6.57 11.68
CA ILE A 45 7.27 5.28 11.49
C ILE A 45 5.79 5.51 11.22
N THR A 46 5.12 6.34 12.03
CA THR A 46 3.68 6.65 11.84
C THR A 46 3.39 7.30 10.49
N LYS A 47 4.34 8.08 9.95
CA LYS A 47 4.24 8.66 8.60
C LYS A 47 4.61 7.69 7.47
N GLY A 48 4.99 6.45 7.78
CA GLY A 48 5.44 5.46 6.79
C GLY A 48 6.80 5.76 6.16
N LYS A 49 7.56 6.72 6.69
CA LYS A 49 8.89 7.11 6.17
C LYS A 49 9.99 6.17 6.64
N ARG A 50 9.78 5.51 7.77
CA ARG A 50 10.74 4.60 8.41
C ARG A 50 10.07 3.28 8.72
N LYS A 51 10.75 2.18 8.38
CA LYS A 51 10.32 0.83 8.73
C LYS A 51 10.38 0.61 10.24
N MET A 52 9.47 -0.20 10.77
CA MET A 52 9.52 -0.66 12.15
C MET A 52 10.58 -1.76 12.30
N ASN A 53 11.26 -1.79 13.45
CA ASN A 53 12.16 -2.88 13.82
C ASN A 53 11.53 -3.75 14.92
N ILE A 54 12.07 -4.96 15.11
CA ILE A 54 11.51 -5.94 16.06
C ILE A 54 11.50 -5.41 17.50
N PRO A 55 12.60 -4.85 18.07
CA PRO A 55 12.58 -4.40 19.46
C PRO A 55 11.50 -3.33 19.74
N LEU A 56 11.34 -2.37 18.82
CA LEU A 56 10.32 -1.34 18.94
C LEU A 56 8.91 -1.91 18.78
N ALA A 57 8.70 -2.83 17.83
CA ALA A 57 7.41 -3.49 17.64
C ALA A 57 6.97 -4.19 18.92
N LEU A 58 7.83 -5.00 19.53
CA LEU A 58 7.54 -5.72 20.78
C LEU A 58 7.20 -4.76 21.93
N LYS A 59 7.96 -3.67 22.08
CA LYS A 59 7.67 -2.62 23.08
C LYS A 59 6.28 -2.01 22.88
N ILE A 60 5.93 -1.66 21.64
CA ILE A 60 4.63 -1.07 21.28
C ILE A 60 3.51 -2.08 21.52
N GLU A 61 3.68 -3.32 21.06
CA GLU A 61 2.69 -4.39 21.17
C GLU A 61 2.36 -4.66 22.64
N HIS A 62 3.39 -4.82 23.47
CA HIS A 62 3.23 -4.97 24.91
C HIS A 62 2.50 -3.77 25.54
N ALA A 63 2.91 -2.53 25.23
CA ALA A 63 2.31 -1.34 25.81
C ALA A 63 0.86 -1.08 25.37
N LEU A 64 0.46 -1.54 24.18
CA LEU A 64 -0.89 -1.38 23.64
C LEU A 64 -1.77 -2.61 23.82
N GLY A 65 -1.22 -3.72 24.31
CA GLY A 65 -1.92 -5.01 24.43
C GLY A 65 -2.27 -5.61 23.06
N PHE A 66 -1.35 -5.49 22.09
CA PHE A 66 -1.44 -6.23 20.83
C PHE A 66 -0.85 -7.61 20.99
N GLU A 67 -1.25 -8.51 20.09
CA GLU A 67 -0.61 -9.81 19.93
C GLU A 67 0.84 -9.62 19.48
N GLU A 68 1.74 -10.43 20.06
CA GLU A 68 3.16 -10.40 19.71
C GLU A 68 3.37 -10.71 18.23
N GLY A 69 4.22 -9.92 17.57
CA GLY A 69 4.57 -10.10 16.16
C GLY A 69 3.55 -9.52 15.18
N TYR A 70 2.40 -9.01 15.65
CA TYR A 70 1.37 -8.41 14.80
C TYR A 70 1.91 -7.28 13.90
N LEU A 71 2.64 -6.32 14.47
CA LEU A 71 3.20 -5.18 13.73
C LEU A 71 4.30 -5.61 12.77
N MET A 72 5.09 -6.62 13.14
CA MET A 72 6.14 -7.15 12.25
C MET A 72 5.57 -7.95 11.10
N MET A 73 4.47 -8.66 11.29
CA MET A 73 3.76 -9.32 10.19
C MET A 73 3.21 -8.30 9.19
N LEU A 74 2.68 -7.17 9.68
CA LEU A 74 2.29 -6.05 8.82
C LEU A 74 3.49 -5.44 8.08
N GLN A 75 4.62 -5.25 8.78
CA GLN A 75 5.85 -4.76 8.15
C GLN A 75 6.31 -5.69 7.02
N LEU A 76 6.27 -7.01 7.24
CA LEU A 76 6.63 -8.01 6.24
C LEU A 76 5.75 -7.92 4.99
N PHE A 77 4.42 -7.91 5.16
CA PHE A 77 3.52 -7.79 4.01
C PHE A 77 3.63 -6.44 3.29
N TYR A 78 3.87 -5.36 4.03
CA TYR A 78 4.17 -4.06 3.44
C TYR A 78 5.46 -4.10 2.61
N ASP A 79 6.52 -4.71 3.13
CA ASP A 79 7.80 -4.84 2.43
C ASP A 79 7.66 -5.69 1.17
N ILE A 80 6.92 -6.80 1.21
CA ILE A 80 6.60 -7.62 0.04
C ILE A 80 5.86 -6.78 -1.01
N ARG A 81 4.88 -5.96 -0.59
CA ARG A 81 4.15 -5.08 -1.51
C ARG A 81 5.08 -4.04 -2.15
N GLN A 82 5.95 -3.40 -1.37
CA GLN A 82 6.91 -2.42 -1.88
C GLN A 82 7.86 -3.07 -2.91
N GLU A 83 8.32 -4.28 -2.62
CA GLU A 83 9.23 -4.99 -3.53
C GLU A 83 8.52 -5.38 -4.84
N LYS A 84 7.27 -5.84 -4.79
CA LYS A 84 6.45 -6.07 -5.99
C LYS A 84 6.25 -4.80 -6.80
N GLN A 85 5.94 -3.68 -6.13
CA GLN A 85 5.79 -2.38 -6.79
C GLN A 85 7.07 -1.94 -7.49
N ARG A 86 8.23 -2.20 -6.86
CA ARG A 86 9.53 -1.90 -7.45
C ARG A 86 9.79 -2.74 -8.70
N GLN A 87 9.46 -4.04 -8.67
CA GLN A 87 9.62 -4.94 -9.81
C GLN A 87 8.70 -4.57 -10.98
N HIS A 88 7.51 -4.02 -10.70
CA HIS A 88 6.53 -3.66 -11.73
C HIS A 88 6.63 -2.21 -12.19
N LYS A 89 7.52 -1.40 -11.62
CA LYS A 89 7.58 0.04 -11.87
C LYS A 89 7.73 0.39 -13.35
N ASP A 90 8.51 -0.42 -14.07
CA ASP A 90 8.80 -0.22 -15.49
C ASP A 90 7.92 -1.13 -16.40
N ILE A 91 6.95 -1.83 -15.81
CA ILE A 91 6.01 -2.71 -16.52
C ILE A 91 4.70 -1.96 -16.73
N HIS A 92 4.59 -1.29 -17.87
CA HIS A 92 3.39 -0.55 -18.28
C HIS A 92 3.20 -0.63 -19.80
N PRO A 93 1.98 -0.42 -20.32
CA PRO A 93 1.75 -0.37 -21.76
C PRO A 93 2.34 0.91 -22.37
N ASP A 94 2.27 1.04 -23.69
CA ASP A 94 2.61 2.31 -24.34
C ASP A 94 1.59 3.40 -23.97
N LEU A 95 1.98 4.26 -23.01
CA LEU A 95 1.12 5.33 -22.49
C LEU A 95 0.72 6.34 -23.57
N SER A 96 1.49 6.47 -24.66
CA SER A 96 1.16 7.36 -25.77
C SER A 96 -0.11 6.92 -26.52
N LYS A 97 -0.53 5.65 -26.34
CA LYS A 97 -1.75 5.10 -26.92
C LYS A 97 -3.00 5.40 -26.09
N PHE A 98 -2.86 5.97 -24.89
CA PHE A 98 -3.97 6.28 -23.98
C PHE A 98 -4.21 7.78 -23.87
N ARG A 99 -5.47 8.21 -24.02
CA ARG A 99 -5.83 9.62 -23.82
C ARG A 99 -5.82 9.97 -22.32
N PRO A 100 -5.22 11.11 -21.91
CA PRO A 100 -5.16 11.55 -20.51
C PRO A 100 -6.51 11.53 -19.79
N VAL A 101 -7.60 11.87 -20.50
CA VAL A 101 -8.97 11.93 -19.94
C VAL A 101 -9.48 10.59 -19.41
N LEU A 102 -8.95 9.45 -19.90
CA LEU A 102 -9.38 8.12 -19.45
C LEU A 102 -9.03 7.87 -17.98
N PHE A 103 -7.96 8.50 -17.50
CA PHE A 103 -7.47 8.47 -16.13
C PHE A 103 -7.43 9.89 -15.54
N TRP A 104 -8.52 10.65 -15.68
CA TRP A 104 -8.58 12.04 -15.20
C TRP A 104 -8.28 12.21 -13.70
N ASP A 105 -8.50 11.16 -12.90
CA ASP A 105 -8.29 11.10 -11.46
C ASP A 105 -6.87 10.66 -11.06
N THR A 106 -6.03 10.20 -11.99
CA THR A 106 -4.70 9.66 -11.67
C THR A 106 -3.71 9.80 -12.82
N LYS A 107 -2.46 10.15 -12.49
CA LYS A 107 -1.36 10.15 -13.46
C LYS A 107 -1.03 8.72 -13.94
N MET A 108 -1.07 8.48 -15.25
CA MET A 108 -0.85 7.15 -15.85
C MET A 108 0.52 6.55 -15.52
N ASP A 109 1.56 7.39 -15.40
CA ASP A 109 2.91 6.98 -15.00
C ASP A 109 2.99 6.46 -13.55
N LYS A 110 1.96 6.70 -12.74
CA LYS A 110 1.88 6.26 -11.34
C LYS A 110 0.93 5.08 -11.13
N ILE A 111 0.26 4.62 -12.19
CA ILE A 111 -0.62 3.47 -12.11
C ILE A 111 0.24 2.22 -12.01
N ASP A 112 -0.10 1.33 -11.08
CA ASP A 112 0.53 0.01 -10.98
C ASP A 112 -0.20 -0.93 -11.95
N TRP A 113 0.22 -0.89 -13.21
CA TRP A 113 -0.45 -1.61 -14.31
C TRP A 113 -0.53 -3.12 -14.06
N VAL A 114 0.33 -3.70 -13.24
CA VAL A 114 0.28 -5.13 -12.93
C VAL A 114 -0.69 -5.41 -11.77
N ASN A 115 -0.52 -4.75 -10.63
CA ASN A 115 -1.34 -5.04 -9.44
C ASN A 115 -2.76 -4.48 -9.54
N GLN A 116 -2.96 -3.42 -10.34
CA GLN A 116 -4.27 -2.78 -10.56
C GLN A 116 -4.91 -3.22 -11.89
N LYS A 117 -4.43 -4.31 -12.52
CA LYS A 117 -4.88 -4.76 -13.85
C LYS A 117 -6.40 -4.80 -14.00
N GLN A 118 -7.12 -5.33 -13.02
CA GLN A 118 -8.57 -5.48 -13.08
C GLN A 118 -9.29 -4.12 -13.17
N ALA A 119 -8.89 -3.14 -12.36
CA ALA A 119 -9.46 -1.81 -12.38
C ALA A 119 -9.12 -1.06 -13.68
N VAL A 120 -7.90 -1.24 -14.19
CA VAL A 120 -7.45 -0.67 -15.45
C VAL A 120 -8.23 -1.26 -16.62
N ILE A 121 -8.29 -2.60 -16.74
CA ILE A 121 -8.98 -3.30 -17.81
C ILE A 121 -10.44 -2.88 -17.85
N LYS A 122 -11.15 -2.96 -16.73
CA LYS A 122 -12.54 -2.53 -16.62
C LYS A 122 -12.74 -1.10 -17.12
N ARG A 123 -11.93 -0.15 -16.64
CA ARG A 123 -12.02 1.27 -17.02
C ARG A 123 -11.81 1.48 -18.52
N VAL A 124 -10.80 0.84 -19.11
CA VAL A 124 -10.47 0.98 -20.53
C VAL A 124 -11.51 0.28 -21.41
N LEU A 125 -12.07 -0.86 -20.98
CA LEU A 125 -13.15 -1.52 -21.71
C LEU A 125 -14.43 -0.68 -21.74
N GLU A 126 -14.80 -0.08 -20.60
CA GLU A 126 -16.00 0.76 -20.45
C GLU A 126 -15.92 2.10 -21.20
N ARG A 127 -14.75 2.77 -21.16
CA ARG A 127 -14.62 4.18 -21.57
C ARG A 127 -13.58 4.44 -22.66
N GLY A 128 -12.78 3.43 -23.00
CA GLY A 128 -11.71 3.54 -23.98
C GLY A 128 -12.21 3.36 -25.42
N ASN A 129 -11.43 3.89 -26.36
CA ASN A 129 -11.61 3.71 -27.80
C ASN A 129 -10.90 2.44 -28.31
N ASP A 130 -11.03 2.14 -29.60
CA ASP A 130 -10.46 0.93 -30.20
C ASP A 130 -8.93 0.87 -30.13
N GLN A 131 -8.25 2.00 -30.22
CA GLN A 131 -6.79 2.07 -30.10
C GLN A 131 -6.33 1.71 -28.68
N GLU A 132 -7.01 2.28 -27.67
CA GLU A 132 -6.76 2.04 -26.25
C GLU A 132 -7.00 0.56 -25.90
N LYS A 133 -8.09 -0.02 -26.42
CA LYS A 133 -8.41 -1.45 -26.24
C LYS A 133 -7.40 -2.37 -26.91
N LYS A 134 -6.89 -2.02 -28.10
CA LYS A 134 -5.85 -2.80 -28.79
C LYS A 134 -4.53 -2.79 -28.04
N GLU A 135 -4.10 -1.63 -27.53
CA GLU A 135 -2.88 -1.57 -26.69
C GLU A 135 -3.07 -2.35 -25.38
N LEU A 136 -4.26 -2.26 -24.79
CA LEU A 136 -4.62 -3.03 -23.60
C LEU A 136 -4.52 -4.55 -23.85
N GLU A 137 -5.08 -5.04 -24.96
CA GLU A 137 -5.01 -6.45 -25.36
C GLU A 137 -3.56 -6.89 -25.65
N ARG A 138 -2.76 -6.04 -26.30
CA ARG A 138 -1.33 -6.30 -26.56
C ARG A 138 -0.52 -6.38 -25.27
N PHE A 139 -0.86 -5.59 -24.25
CA PHE A 139 -0.14 -5.54 -22.98
C PHE A 139 -0.54 -6.66 -22.01
N TYR A 140 -1.84 -6.90 -21.80
CA TYR A 140 -2.32 -7.91 -20.84
C TYR A 140 -2.56 -9.29 -21.46
N GLY A 141 -2.72 -9.37 -22.78
CA GLY A 141 -3.15 -10.58 -23.48
C GLY A 141 -4.67 -10.76 -23.47
N LYS A 142 -5.20 -11.34 -24.55
CA LYS A 142 -6.64 -11.46 -24.79
C LYS A 142 -7.40 -12.25 -23.72
N GLU A 143 -6.75 -13.25 -23.13
CA GLU A 143 -7.35 -14.12 -22.10
C GLU A 143 -7.72 -13.34 -20.83
N GLU A 144 -6.89 -12.38 -20.44
CA GLU A 144 -7.10 -11.54 -19.25
C GLU A 144 -8.26 -10.55 -19.42
N LEU A 145 -8.60 -10.18 -20.66
CA LEU A 145 -9.71 -9.26 -20.96
C LEU A 145 -11.09 -9.93 -20.89
N ILE A 146 -11.14 -11.26 -21.00
CA ILE A 146 -12.41 -12.03 -21.00
C ILE A 146 -12.89 -12.30 -19.56
N ILE A 147 -11.96 -12.29 -18.60
CA ILE A 147 -12.18 -12.67 -17.19
C ILE A 147 -12.42 -11.44 -16.28
N ALA A 148 -12.20 -10.23 -16.81
CA ALA A 148 -12.18 -8.96 -16.06
C ALA A 148 -13.53 -8.23 -15.97
#